data_AF-A0A6H1TXU0-F1
#
_entry.id   AF-A0A6H1TXU0-F1
#
_cell.length_a   1.000
_cell.length_b   1.000
_cell.length_c   1.000
_cell.angle_alpha   90.00
_cell.angle_beta   90.00
_cell.angle_gamma   90.00
#
_symmetry.space_group_name_H-M   'P 1'
#
loop_
_entity.id
_entity.type
_entity.pdbx_description
1 polymer ?
#
loop_
_entity_poly.entity_id
_entity_poly.type
_entity_poly.pdbx_seq_one_letter_code
_entity_poly.pdbx_strand_id
1 'polypeptide(L)'
;MQADLDSIDLTILLRGGHQCQLSVSPDSKLLRSLFEALANVKSEDYRGELFKIPLEEGRSTLYFPPQSLVAIATQPTIDLHSLFPETEAPQKSLSFPPRTLKTEYIQIENFLDRQSHQTLTNYVINHQNDFRRSPLYRPYPHSFASLRTLLVDRLKAIAPDILSKLGIPHFPIAEIEAELTPAIAVPQLQINGDNDAPETQRRSVSFLYFFYPEPRGFMGGQIRLYDTQIENNVCIPAKSYQTIETRNNSALFFLSPTPYEMLELKPRSANMADHCFIFRGWLCRGETKRG
;
A
#
# COMPACT_ATOMS: atom_id res chain seq x y z
N MET A 1 23.64 -23.63 0.13
CA MET A 1 24.44 -22.40 -0.03
C MET A 1 23.76 -21.35 0.80
N GLN A 2 24.23 -21.19 2.04
CA GLN A 2 23.63 -20.34 3.06
C GLN A 2 24.06 -18.91 2.74
N ALA A 3 23.10 -18.01 2.51
CA ALA A 3 23.44 -16.61 2.24
C ALA A 3 24.13 -16.04 3.48
N ASP A 4 25.34 -15.53 3.32
CA ASP A 4 26.05 -14.79 4.37
C ASP A 4 25.17 -13.62 4.82
N LEU A 5 24.70 -13.68 6.05
CA LEU A 5 23.96 -12.59 6.70
C LEU A 5 24.97 -11.61 7.28
N ASP A 6 25.47 -10.69 6.46
CA ASP A 6 26.45 -9.70 6.91
C ASP A 6 25.85 -8.73 7.94
N SER A 7 24.53 -8.52 7.94
CA SER A 7 23.83 -7.65 8.89
C SER A 7 22.34 -7.98 9.04
N ILE A 8 21.80 -7.62 10.20
CA ILE A 8 20.39 -7.75 10.58
C ILE A 8 19.89 -6.37 11.00
N ASP A 9 18.81 -5.93 10.36
CA ASP A 9 18.11 -4.71 10.76
C ASP A 9 17.15 -5.02 11.91
N LEU A 10 17.30 -4.28 13.01
CA LEU A 10 16.47 -4.38 14.19
C LEU A 10 15.63 -3.13 14.34
N THR A 11 14.35 -3.30 14.65
CA THR A 11 13.49 -2.25 15.20
C THR A 11 13.16 -2.58 16.65
N ILE A 12 13.63 -1.75 17.57
CA ILE A 12 13.36 -1.84 19.00
C ILE A 12 12.18 -0.93 19.33
N LEU A 13 11.17 -1.47 20.01
CA LEU A 13 10.04 -0.71 20.54
C LEU A 13 10.20 -0.56 22.05
N LEU A 14 10.11 0.69 22.52
CA LEU A 14 10.21 1.05 23.93
C LEU A 14 8.86 1.53 24.48
N ARG A 15 8.69 1.41 25.80
CA ARG A 15 7.54 1.96 26.52
C ARG A 15 7.39 3.46 26.24
N GLY A 16 6.16 3.92 26.07
CA GLY A 16 5.87 5.31 25.67
C GLY A 16 5.82 5.52 24.15
N GLY A 17 5.96 4.46 23.35
CA GLY A 17 5.79 4.51 21.89
C GLY A 17 7.05 4.96 21.14
N HIS A 18 8.19 5.02 21.81
CA HIS A 18 9.48 5.30 21.16
C HIS A 18 9.96 4.07 20.40
N GLN A 19 10.57 4.30 19.23
CA GLN A 19 11.16 3.24 18.42
C GLN A 19 12.57 3.62 17.97
N CYS A 20 13.45 2.64 17.87
CA CYS A 20 14.84 2.79 17.45
C CYS A 20 15.18 1.73 16.40
N GLN A 21 15.85 2.14 15.32
CA GLN A 21 16.34 1.24 14.28
C GLN A 21 17.87 1.16 14.31
N LEU A 22 18.42 -0.04 14.18
CA LEU A 22 19.86 -0.29 14.16
C LEU A 22 20.16 -1.55 13.33
N SER A 23 21.31 -1.57 12.67
CA SER A 23 21.82 -2.76 11.97
C SER A 23 22.93 -3.40 12.80
N VAL A 24 22.82 -4.71 13.06
CA VAL A 24 23.80 -5.47 13.84
C VAL A 24 24.23 -6.74 13.14
N SER A 25 25.42 -7.23 13.44
CA SER A 25 25.83 -8.57 13.03
C SER A 25 24.97 -9.65 13.73
N PRO A 26 24.66 -10.79 13.07
CA PRO A 26 23.95 -11.91 13.68
C PRO A 26 24.59 -12.42 14.98
N ASP A 27 25.91 -12.35 15.10
CA ASP A 27 26.66 -12.80 16.28
C ASP A 27 26.87 -11.70 17.33
N SER A 28 26.18 -10.57 17.18
CA SER A 28 26.30 -9.43 18.09
C SER A 28 25.83 -9.80 19.51
N LYS A 29 26.68 -9.53 20.50
CA LYS A 29 26.31 -9.63 21.92
C LYS A 29 25.09 -8.78 22.26
N LEU A 30 24.93 -7.63 21.59
CA LEU A 30 23.79 -6.74 21.78
C LEU A 30 22.47 -7.43 21.41
N LEU A 31 22.44 -8.19 20.31
CA LEU A 31 21.26 -8.92 19.88
C LEU A 31 20.79 -9.93 20.93
N ARG A 32 21.74 -10.72 21.46
CA ARG A 32 21.46 -11.70 22.52
C ARG A 32 20.94 -11.02 23.78
N SER A 33 21.63 -9.98 24.26
CA SER A 33 21.20 -9.25 25.46
C SER A 33 19.83 -8.61 25.33
N LEU A 34 19.46 -8.10 24.14
CA LEU A 34 18.12 -7.55 23.89
C LEU A 34 17.02 -8.61 24.00
N PHE A 35 17.23 -9.79 23.40
CA PHE A 35 16.25 -10.87 23.51
C PHE A 35 16.17 -11.48 24.91
N GLU A 36 17.30 -11.59 25.64
CA GLU A 36 17.31 -11.97 27.06
C GLU A 36 16.51 -10.99 27.91
N ALA A 37 16.71 -9.69 27.69
CA ALA A 37 15.94 -8.66 28.36
C ALA A 37 14.45 -8.82 28.06
N LEU A 38 14.08 -9.04 26.79
CA LEU A 38 12.68 -9.24 26.36
C LEU A 38 12.04 -10.48 27.02
N ALA A 39 12.77 -11.59 27.11
CA ALA A 39 12.30 -12.81 27.76
C ALA A 39 12.08 -12.62 29.27
N ASN A 40 12.89 -11.77 29.90
CA ASN A 40 12.88 -11.56 31.36
C ASN A 40 12.15 -10.29 31.83
N VAL A 41 11.47 -9.54 30.95
CA VAL A 41 10.76 -8.27 31.30
C VAL A 41 9.76 -8.42 32.45
N LYS A 42 9.20 -9.62 32.66
CA LYS A 42 8.22 -9.91 33.72
C LYS A 42 8.83 -10.33 35.07
N SER A 43 10.14 -10.57 35.12
CA SER A 43 10.82 -10.94 36.35
C SER A 43 11.11 -9.69 37.18
N GLU A 44 10.50 -9.59 38.36
CA GLU A 44 10.73 -8.46 39.30
C GLU A 44 12.19 -8.38 39.77
N ASP A 45 12.93 -9.50 39.68
CA ASP A 45 14.34 -9.61 40.06
C ASP A 45 15.33 -9.31 38.91
N TYR A 46 14.86 -9.13 37.67
CA TYR A 46 15.75 -8.86 36.54
C TYR A 46 16.25 -7.40 36.55
N ARG A 47 17.39 -7.20 37.23
CA ARG A 47 18.20 -5.97 37.18
C ARG A 47 19.29 -6.09 36.12
N GLY A 48 18.88 -6.18 34.86
CA GLY A 48 19.83 -6.10 33.74
C GLY A 48 20.52 -4.73 33.68
N GLU A 49 21.72 -4.69 33.10
CA GLU A 49 22.46 -3.44 32.89
C GLU A 49 21.72 -2.50 31.93
N LEU A 50 21.98 -1.20 32.04
CA LEU A 50 21.41 -0.18 31.16
C LEU A 50 21.89 -0.41 29.72
N PHE A 51 20.97 -0.52 28.76
CA PHE A 51 21.35 -0.61 27.36
C PHE A 51 21.97 0.70 26.90
N LYS A 52 23.09 0.60 26.18
CA LYS A 52 23.79 1.71 25.55
C LYS A 52 23.94 1.41 24.05
N ILE A 53 23.09 2.01 23.24
CA ILE A 53 23.10 1.79 21.78
C ILE A 53 23.62 3.04 21.08
N PRO A 54 24.80 2.98 20.42
CA PRO A 54 25.28 4.10 19.63
C PRO A 54 24.37 4.30 18.41
N LEU A 55 24.00 5.56 18.15
CA LEU A 55 23.20 5.99 17.00
C LEU A 55 24.04 6.92 16.12
N GLU A 56 23.64 7.07 14.85
CA GLU A 56 24.23 8.02 13.91
C GLU A 56 25.76 7.91 13.81
N GLU A 57 26.27 6.71 13.53
CA GLU A 57 27.72 6.43 13.42
C GLU A 57 28.51 6.83 14.69
N GLY A 58 27.87 6.79 15.87
CA GLY A 58 28.49 7.10 17.15
C GLY A 58 28.39 8.56 17.59
N ARG A 59 27.67 9.41 16.86
CA ARG A 59 27.43 10.83 17.24
C ARG A 59 26.43 10.99 18.37
N SER A 60 25.53 10.02 18.53
CA SER A 60 24.55 10.01 19.61
C SER A 60 24.47 8.62 20.24
N THR A 61 23.89 8.52 21.43
CA THR A 61 23.77 7.24 22.14
C THR A 61 22.44 7.17 22.86
N LEU A 62 21.68 6.11 22.59
CA LEU A 62 20.43 5.80 23.26
C LEU A 62 20.69 4.99 24.52
N TYR A 63 20.16 5.47 25.63
CA TYR A 63 20.22 4.79 26.93
C TYR A 63 18.80 4.42 27.38
N PHE A 64 18.57 3.15 27.71
CA PHE A 64 17.29 2.74 28.28
C PHE A 64 17.44 1.50 29.18
N PRO A 65 16.61 1.39 30.24
CA PRO A 65 16.64 0.23 31.11
C PRO A 65 15.92 -0.96 30.44
N PRO A 66 16.32 -2.20 30.71
CA PRO A 66 15.72 -3.40 30.09
C PRO A 66 14.19 -3.48 30.21
N GLN A 67 13.62 -3.01 31.32
CA GLN A 67 12.18 -3.04 31.56
C GLN A 67 11.38 -2.08 30.66
N SER A 68 12.07 -1.17 29.96
CA SER A 68 11.44 -0.31 28.95
C SER A 68 11.32 -0.97 27.58
N LEU A 69 11.97 -2.13 27.37
CA LEU A 69 11.87 -2.89 26.12
C LEU A 69 10.50 -3.57 26.02
N VAL A 70 9.77 -3.32 24.92
CA VAL A 70 8.43 -3.85 24.70
C VAL A 70 8.42 -4.92 23.60
N ALA A 71 9.13 -4.68 22.51
CA ALA A 71 9.22 -5.61 21.39
C ALA A 71 10.49 -5.40 20.57
N ILE A 72 10.88 -6.44 19.83
CA ILE A 72 11.96 -6.42 18.85
C ILE A 72 11.37 -6.97 17.54
N ALA A 73 11.56 -6.25 16.44
CA ALA A 73 11.33 -6.76 15.09
C ALA A 73 12.67 -6.88 14.37
N THR A 74 12.87 -7.94 13.59
CA THR A 74 14.12 -8.23 12.88
C THR A 74 13.87 -8.41 11.39
N GLN A 75 14.82 -7.96 10.58
CA GLN A 75 14.86 -8.26 9.15
C GLN A 75 16.30 -8.65 8.79
N PRO A 76 16.55 -9.87 8.29
CA PRO A 76 15.57 -10.95 8.04
C PRO A 76 15.10 -11.66 9.33
N THR A 77 14.20 -12.64 9.18
CA THR A 77 13.71 -13.48 10.28
C THR A 77 14.86 -14.26 10.91
N ILE A 78 14.96 -14.23 12.24
CA ILE A 78 15.97 -14.97 13.00
C ILE A 78 15.31 -16.17 13.70
N ASP A 79 15.96 -17.32 13.65
CA ASP A 79 15.58 -18.46 14.48
C ASP A 79 16.09 -18.27 15.92
N LEU A 80 15.16 -18.05 16.85
CA LEU A 80 15.46 -17.84 18.27
C LEU A 80 16.10 -19.07 18.94
N HIS A 81 15.90 -20.28 18.44
CA HIS A 81 16.56 -21.48 18.98
C HIS A 81 18.08 -21.43 18.79
N SER A 82 18.55 -20.76 17.74
CA SER A 82 19.98 -20.56 17.50
C SER A 82 20.61 -19.59 18.51
N LEU A 83 19.82 -18.67 19.07
CA LEU A 83 20.30 -17.66 20.02
C LEU A 83 20.17 -18.11 21.48
N PHE A 84 19.17 -18.96 21.79
CA PHE A 84 18.89 -19.48 23.12
C PHE A 84 18.71 -21.00 23.12
N PRO A 85 19.82 -21.76 23.12
CA PRO A 85 19.75 -23.22 23.05
C PRO A 85 19.05 -23.86 24.25
N GLU A 86 18.91 -23.16 25.38
CA GLU A 86 18.33 -23.72 26.62
C GLU A 86 16.84 -23.39 26.84
N THR A 87 16.17 -22.71 25.90
CA THR A 87 14.73 -22.41 26.07
C THR A 87 13.88 -23.43 25.30
N GLU A 88 13.76 -24.65 25.83
CA GLU A 88 12.71 -25.60 25.42
C GLU A 88 11.34 -25.14 25.97
N ALA A 89 10.88 -23.97 25.52
CA ALA A 89 9.44 -23.72 25.48
C ALA A 89 8.99 -24.10 24.07
N PRO A 90 7.94 -24.94 23.91
CA PRO A 90 7.40 -25.20 22.59
C PRO A 90 7.06 -23.84 21.98
N GLN A 91 7.68 -23.51 20.84
CA GLN A 91 7.21 -22.45 19.97
C GLN A 91 5.76 -22.81 19.65
N LYS A 92 4.81 -22.29 20.45
CA LYS A 92 3.45 -22.12 20.00
C LYS A 92 3.58 -21.09 18.90
N SER A 93 3.76 -21.56 17.68
CA SER A 93 3.31 -20.83 16.52
C SER A 93 1.88 -20.44 16.85
N LEU A 94 1.68 -19.17 17.17
CA LEU A 94 0.35 -18.63 17.37
C LEU A 94 -0.28 -18.68 15.98
N SER A 95 -0.93 -19.80 15.65
CA SER A 95 -1.83 -19.85 14.52
C SER A 95 -3.05 -19.02 14.91
N PHE A 96 -3.02 -17.75 14.53
CA PHE A 96 -4.22 -16.93 14.60
C PHE A 96 -5.22 -17.55 13.63
N PRO A 97 -6.47 -17.81 14.05
CA PRO A 97 -7.49 -18.26 13.11
C PRO A 97 -7.59 -17.24 11.97
N PRO A 98 -7.79 -17.69 10.72
CA PRO A 98 -7.84 -16.79 9.58
C PRO A 98 -8.90 -15.71 9.83
N ARG A 99 -8.47 -14.45 9.76
CA ARG A 99 -9.33 -13.30 9.99
C ARG A 99 -9.63 -12.64 8.66
N THR A 100 -10.91 -12.52 8.32
CA THR A 100 -11.35 -11.74 7.17
C THR A 100 -11.65 -10.31 7.59
N LEU A 101 -10.99 -9.35 6.94
CA LEU A 101 -11.25 -7.93 7.03
C LEU A 101 -12.09 -7.52 5.83
N LYS A 102 -13.26 -6.95 6.11
CA LYS A 102 -14.08 -6.37 5.06
C LYS A 102 -13.39 -5.17 4.45
N THR A 103 -13.43 -5.09 3.14
CA THR A 103 -12.91 -3.94 2.41
C THR A 103 -13.94 -2.83 2.34
N GLU A 104 -13.53 -1.62 2.72
CA GLU A 104 -14.31 -0.40 2.52
C GLU A 104 -13.90 0.29 1.22
N TYR A 105 -14.86 0.94 0.56
CA TYR A 105 -14.61 1.73 -0.64
C TYR A 105 -15.54 2.93 -0.72
N ILE A 106 -15.16 3.90 -1.56
CA ILE A 106 -15.98 5.06 -1.88
C ILE A 106 -16.08 5.16 -3.39
N GLN A 107 -17.31 5.19 -3.92
CA GLN A 107 -17.55 5.55 -5.32
C GLN A 107 -18.23 6.92 -5.38
N ILE A 108 -17.57 7.88 -6.03
CA ILE A 108 -18.11 9.23 -6.26
C ILE A 108 -18.55 9.31 -7.71
N GLU A 109 -19.86 9.49 -7.93
CA GLU A 109 -20.41 9.82 -9.24
C GLU A 109 -20.28 11.31 -9.54
N ASN A 110 -20.26 11.66 -10.84
CA ASN A 110 -20.04 13.03 -11.30
C ASN A 110 -18.76 13.62 -10.71
N PHE A 111 -17.68 12.83 -10.77
CA PHE A 111 -16.41 13.13 -10.13
C PHE A 111 -15.81 14.44 -10.65
N LEU A 112 -15.76 14.57 -11.98
CA LEU A 112 -15.47 15.81 -12.68
C LEU A 112 -16.77 16.56 -12.98
N ASP A 113 -16.69 17.88 -13.06
CA ASP A 113 -17.78 18.66 -13.61
C ASP A 113 -18.00 18.32 -15.10
N ARG A 114 -19.18 18.67 -15.62
CA ARG A 114 -19.60 18.33 -16.98
C ARG A 114 -18.62 18.83 -18.04
N GLN A 115 -18.07 20.03 -17.89
CA GLN A 115 -17.18 20.62 -18.88
C GLN A 115 -15.82 19.91 -18.88
N SER A 116 -15.27 19.63 -17.70
CA SER A 116 -14.02 18.86 -17.56
C SER A 116 -14.15 17.44 -18.11
N HIS A 117 -15.26 16.74 -17.80
CA HIS A 117 -15.54 15.39 -18.32
C HIS A 117 -15.70 15.37 -19.85
N GLN A 118 -16.41 16.34 -20.42
CA GLN A 118 -16.54 16.47 -21.87
C GLN A 118 -15.19 16.77 -22.54
N THR A 119 -14.39 17.66 -21.96
CA THR A 119 -13.06 18.02 -22.46
C THR A 119 -12.16 16.78 -22.50
N LEU A 120 -12.16 16.00 -21.43
CA LEU A 120 -11.40 14.76 -21.33
C LEU A 120 -11.86 13.71 -22.36
N THR A 121 -13.17 13.53 -22.50
CA THR A 121 -13.75 12.56 -23.44
C THR A 121 -13.44 12.93 -24.89
N ASN A 122 -13.56 14.21 -25.25
CA ASN A 122 -13.22 14.70 -26.60
C ASN A 122 -11.72 14.57 -26.88
N TYR A 123 -10.87 14.81 -25.87
CA TYR A 123 -9.43 14.66 -26.02
C TYR A 123 -9.05 13.22 -26.42
N VAL A 124 -9.55 12.20 -25.71
CA VAL A 124 -9.21 10.81 -26.02
C VAL A 124 -9.72 10.37 -27.39
N ILE A 125 -10.90 10.83 -27.81
CA ILE A 125 -11.44 10.56 -29.15
C ILE A 125 -10.54 11.18 -30.23
N ASN A 126 -10.15 12.44 -30.06
CA ASN A 126 -9.37 13.19 -31.05
C ASN A 126 -7.90 12.69 -31.16
N HIS A 127 -7.38 12.02 -30.14
CA HIS A 127 -6.02 11.49 -30.11
C HIS A 127 -5.95 9.98 -30.34
N GLN A 128 -6.94 9.40 -31.04
CA GLN A 128 -7.05 7.95 -31.21
C GLN A 128 -5.81 7.24 -31.78
N ASN A 129 -5.03 7.94 -32.61
CA ASN A 129 -3.82 7.38 -33.21
C ASN A 129 -2.70 7.15 -32.18
N ASP A 130 -2.70 7.86 -31.07
CA ASP A 130 -1.69 7.73 -30.02
C ASP A 130 -1.92 6.46 -29.18
N PHE A 131 -3.18 6.08 -28.99
CA PHE A 131 -3.59 4.88 -28.23
C PHE A 131 -3.36 3.57 -29.00
N ARG A 132 -3.30 3.58 -30.34
CA ARG A 132 -3.08 2.38 -31.15
C ARG A 132 -1.63 1.88 -31.14
N ARG A 133 -0.68 2.68 -30.66
CA ARG A 133 0.77 2.41 -30.77
C ARG A 133 1.40 1.77 -29.53
N SER A 134 0.71 1.76 -28.38
CA SER A 134 1.19 1.09 -27.16
C SER A 134 0.01 0.69 -26.25
N PRO A 135 -0.08 -0.57 -25.78
CA PRO A 135 -1.10 -0.99 -24.82
C PRO A 135 -0.86 -0.42 -23.40
N LEU A 136 0.38 -0.01 -23.11
CA LEU A 136 0.77 0.69 -21.89
C LEU A 136 1.13 2.12 -22.30
N TYR A 137 0.16 3.02 -22.26
CA TYR A 137 0.44 4.43 -22.53
C TYR A 137 0.85 5.10 -21.22
N ARG A 138 2.16 5.28 -21.03
CA ARG A 138 2.69 6.32 -20.12
C ARG A 138 2.67 7.62 -20.91
N PRO A 139 1.72 8.54 -20.67
CA PRO A 139 1.70 9.80 -21.40
C PRO A 139 3.03 10.51 -21.18
N TYR A 140 3.75 10.81 -22.26
CA TYR A 140 4.74 11.86 -22.21
C TYR A 140 4.02 13.16 -21.79
N PRO A 141 4.60 13.97 -20.89
CA PRO A 141 3.82 14.79 -19.97
C PRO A 141 3.02 15.94 -20.61
N HIS A 142 3.38 16.47 -21.78
CA HIS A 142 2.87 17.80 -22.17
C HIS A 142 1.40 17.84 -22.62
N SER A 143 0.94 16.93 -23.49
CA SER A 143 -0.45 16.95 -24.00
C SER A 143 -1.46 16.51 -22.94
N PHE A 144 -0.99 15.78 -21.94
CA PHE A 144 -1.79 15.21 -20.88
C PHE A 144 -1.70 15.97 -19.55
N ALA A 145 -0.68 16.82 -19.37
CA ALA A 145 -0.44 17.56 -18.14
C ALA A 145 -1.66 18.40 -17.74
N SER A 146 -2.30 19.08 -18.68
CA SER A 146 -3.47 19.91 -18.41
C SER A 146 -4.66 19.09 -17.89
N LEU A 147 -4.93 17.93 -18.49
CA LEU A 147 -5.99 17.00 -18.06
C LEU A 147 -5.64 16.31 -16.73
N ARG A 148 -4.38 15.96 -16.54
CA ARG A 148 -3.87 15.44 -15.27
C ARG A 148 -4.04 16.47 -14.17
N THR A 149 -3.76 17.75 -14.42
CA THR A 149 -3.95 18.82 -13.44
C THR A 149 -5.41 18.92 -12.99
N LEU A 150 -6.38 18.85 -13.91
CA LEU A 150 -7.81 18.85 -13.56
C LEU A 150 -8.16 17.72 -12.57
N LEU A 151 -7.67 16.50 -12.83
CA LEU A 151 -7.89 15.37 -11.93
C LEU A 151 -7.14 15.53 -10.61
N VAL A 152 -5.88 15.93 -10.64
CA VAL A 152 -5.02 16.11 -9.46
C VAL A 152 -5.59 17.19 -8.53
N ASP A 153 -6.05 18.31 -9.06
CA ASP A 153 -6.62 19.40 -8.27
C ASP A 153 -7.93 18.95 -7.62
N ARG A 154 -8.78 18.24 -8.37
CA ARG A 154 -10.00 17.63 -7.83
C ARG A 154 -9.69 16.63 -6.72
N LEU A 155 -8.70 15.75 -6.94
CA LEU A 155 -8.26 14.75 -5.96
C LEU A 155 -7.74 15.40 -4.68
N LYS A 156 -6.87 16.42 -4.79
CA LYS A 156 -6.37 17.17 -3.63
C LYS A 156 -7.49 17.81 -2.82
N ALA A 157 -8.47 18.41 -3.50
CA ALA A 157 -9.59 19.07 -2.83
C ALA A 157 -10.45 18.11 -2.00
N ILE A 158 -10.65 16.88 -2.47
CA ILE A 158 -11.52 15.90 -1.79
C ILE A 158 -10.76 14.91 -0.90
N ALA A 159 -9.44 14.85 -1.00
CA ALA A 159 -8.67 13.82 -0.33
C ALA A 159 -8.87 13.77 1.20
N PRO A 160 -8.97 14.90 1.95
CA PRO A 160 -9.29 14.85 3.37
C PRO A 160 -10.60 14.11 3.68
N ASP A 161 -11.63 14.29 2.84
CA ASP A 161 -12.92 13.60 2.98
C ASP A 161 -12.81 12.12 2.64
N ILE A 162 -12.04 11.78 1.59
CA ILE A 162 -11.76 10.38 1.20
C ILE A 162 -11.04 9.65 2.34
N LEU A 163 -9.98 10.24 2.90
CA LEU A 163 -9.23 9.64 4.01
C LEU A 163 -10.14 9.41 5.22
N SER A 164 -10.93 10.41 5.59
CA SER A 164 -11.87 10.31 6.71
C SER A 164 -12.88 9.19 6.53
N LYS A 165 -13.48 9.08 5.35
CA LYS A 165 -14.50 8.06 5.03
C LYS A 165 -13.92 6.65 4.93
N LEU A 166 -12.66 6.51 4.48
CA LEU A 166 -11.94 5.23 4.49
C LEU A 166 -11.33 4.88 5.87
N GLY A 167 -11.54 5.72 6.89
CA GLY A 167 -10.98 5.52 8.23
C GLY A 167 -9.45 5.65 8.29
N ILE A 168 -8.85 6.35 7.33
CA ILE A 168 -7.41 6.54 7.23
C ILE A 168 -7.03 7.82 8.00
N PRO A 169 -6.03 7.77 8.91
CA PRO A 169 -5.51 8.97 9.54
C PRO A 169 -5.06 9.99 8.50
N HIS A 170 -5.36 11.26 8.73
CA HIS A 170 -4.96 12.34 7.82
C HIS A 170 -3.45 12.40 7.68
N PHE A 171 -2.97 12.60 6.47
CA PHE A 171 -1.55 12.76 6.17
C PHE A 171 -1.36 13.80 5.06
N PRO A 172 -0.20 14.48 5.01
CA PRO A 172 0.12 15.35 3.89
C PRO A 172 0.28 14.51 2.61
N ILE A 173 -0.39 14.88 1.53
CA ILE A 173 -0.24 14.20 0.23
C ILE A 173 1.04 14.74 -0.41
N ALA A 174 2.07 13.89 -0.51
CA ALA A 174 3.33 14.27 -1.17
C ALA A 174 3.17 14.26 -2.69
N GLU A 175 2.46 13.27 -3.21
CA GLU A 175 2.38 13.01 -4.63
C GLU A 175 1.06 12.33 -5.00
N ILE A 176 0.59 12.58 -6.22
CA ILE A 176 -0.50 11.84 -6.84
C ILE A 176 0.02 11.24 -8.14
N GLU A 177 0.19 9.93 -8.11
CA GLU A 177 0.56 9.12 -9.28
C GLU A 177 -0.72 8.78 -10.05
N ALA A 178 -0.69 8.90 -11.38
CA ALA A 178 -1.83 8.56 -12.22
C ALA A 178 -1.39 8.16 -13.62
N GLU A 179 -1.96 7.06 -14.11
CA GLU A 179 -1.77 6.53 -15.45
C GLU A 179 -3.13 6.39 -16.12
N LEU A 180 -3.21 6.76 -17.40
CA LEU A 180 -4.40 6.54 -18.21
C LEU A 180 -4.20 5.32 -19.09
N THR A 181 -5.11 4.37 -18.94
CA THR A 181 -5.17 3.18 -19.77
C THR A 181 -6.55 3.05 -20.39
N PRO A 182 -6.65 2.56 -21.64
CA PRO A 182 -7.90 1.96 -22.10
C PRO A 182 -8.28 0.85 -21.12
N ALA A 183 -9.55 0.72 -20.80
CA ALA A 183 -10.07 -0.40 -20.02
C ALA A 183 -10.00 -1.65 -20.90
N ILE A 184 -8.87 -2.35 -20.89
CA ILE A 184 -8.70 -3.64 -21.55
C ILE A 184 -8.84 -4.70 -20.47
N ALA A 185 -9.46 -5.84 -20.80
CA ALA A 185 -9.45 -7.00 -19.93
C ALA A 185 -8.00 -7.32 -19.52
N VAL A 186 -7.69 -7.21 -18.23
CA VAL A 186 -6.35 -7.54 -17.72
C VAL A 186 -6.21 -9.05 -17.86
N PRO A 187 -5.25 -9.58 -18.66
CA PRO A 187 -5.27 -10.99 -19.08
C PRO A 187 -5.05 -12.00 -17.97
N GLN A 188 -4.62 -11.57 -16.79
CA GLN A 188 -4.35 -12.42 -15.66
C GLN A 188 -4.75 -11.70 -14.39
N LEU A 189 -5.19 -12.50 -13.44
CA LEU A 189 -5.47 -12.23 -12.03
C LEU A 189 -4.25 -11.61 -11.33
N GLN A 190 -3.82 -10.41 -11.75
CA GLN A 190 -2.94 -9.58 -10.95
C GLN A 190 -3.83 -9.00 -9.86
N ILE A 191 -3.92 -9.78 -8.78
CA ILE A 191 -4.23 -9.25 -7.47
C ILE A 191 -3.18 -8.17 -7.23
N ASN A 192 -3.53 -6.93 -7.56
CA ASN A 192 -2.61 -5.81 -7.41
C ASN A 192 -2.46 -5.54 -5.91
N GLY A 193 -1.42 -6.08 -5.29
CA GLY A 193 -0.87 -5.56 -4.06
C GLY A 193 0.11 -4.45 -4.43
N ASP A 194 -0.35 -3.20 -4.49
CA ASP A 194 0.51 -2.08 -4.90
C ASP A 194 1.57 -1.71 -3.84
N ASN A 195 1.93 -2.60 -2.90
CA ASN A 195 2.82 -2.35 -1.75
C ASN A 195 4.03 -3.28 -1.64
N ASP A 196 4.32 -4.10 -2.66
CA ASP A 196 5.37 -5.13 -2.55
C ASP A 196 6.80 -4.57 -2.71
N ALA A 197 6.96 -3.28 -3.04
CA ALA A 197 8.25 -2.61 -3.20
C ALA A 197 8.38 -1.35 -2.31
N PRO A 198 9.59 -1.00 -1.83
CA PRO A 198 9.82 0.21 -1.01
C PRO A 198 9.29 1.50 -1.66
N GLU A 199 9.37 1.58 -2.98
CA GLU A 199 8.93 2.71 -3.80
C GLU A 199 7.42 2.93 -3.74
N THR A 200 6.65 1.86 -3.49
CA THR A 200 5.20 1.88 -3.52
C THR A 200 4.56 1.88 -2.12
N GLN A 201 5.34 1.70 -1.05
CA GLN A 201 4.88 1.78 0.36
C GLN A 201 4.22 3.10 0.74
N ARG A 202 4.47 4.19 -0.01
CA ARG A 202 3.81 5.48 0.22
C ARG A 202 2.39 5.51 -0.31
N ARG A 203 2.00 4.61 -1.22
CA ARG A 203 0.64 4.54 -1.79
C ARG A 203 -0.33 4.12 -0.68
N SER A 204 -1.16 5.08 -0.25
CA SER A 204 -2.08 4.86 0.86
C SER A 204 -3.52 4.63 0.38
N VAL A 205 -3.90 5.31 -0.71
CA VAL A 205 -5.22 5.16 -1.33
C VAL A 205 -5.04 4.94 -2.82
N SER A 206 -5.63 3.87 -3.34
CA SER A 206 -5.75 3.63 -4.78
C SER A 206 -7.04 4.24 -5.29
N PHE A 207 -7.01 4.76 -6.51
CA PHE A 207 -8.20 5.23 -7.20
C PHE A 207 -8.28 4.76 -8.65
N LEU A 208 -9.52 4.50 -9.08
CA LEU A 208 -9.88 4.20 -10.46
C LEU A 208 -10.95 5.19 -10.89
N TYR A 209 -10.64 6.08 -11.82
CA TYR A 209 -11.60 7.00 -12.40
C TYR A 209 -12.02 6.55 -13.79
N PHE A 210 -13.31 6.23 -13.95
CA PHE A 210 -13.91 5.68 -15.14
C PHE A 210 -14.60 6.78 -15.96
N PHE A 211 -14.33 6.81 -17.26
CA PHE A 211 -15.04 7.67 -18.18
C PHE A 211 -15.16 7.03 -19.57
N TYR A 212 -16.24 7.37 -20.28
CA TYR A 212 -16.48 6.92 -21.64
C TYR A 212 -17.41 7.89 -22.38
N PRO A 213 -17.32 7.92 -23.72
CA PRO A 213 -18.31 8.57 -24.57
C PRO A 213 -19.69 7.95 -24.38
N GLU A 214 -20.73 8.78 -24.39
CA GLU A 214 -22.11 8.33 -24.31
C GLU A 214 -22.73 8.23 -25.71
N PRO A 215 -23.59 7.23 -25.97
CA PRO A 215 -24.03 6.17 -25.04
C PRO A 215 -22.95 5.10 -24.80
N ARG A 216 -23.05 4.35 -23.69
CA ARG A 216 -22.13 3.25 -23.35
C ARG A 216 -21.99 2.28 -24.54
N GLY A 217 -20.79 2.20 -25.10
CA GLY A 217 -20.47 1.36 -26.26
C GLY A 217 -19.80 0.01 -25.93
N PHE A 218 -19.77 -0.41 -24.67
CA PHE A 218 -19.15 -1.67 -24.23
C PHE A 218 -20.05 -2.47 -23.28
N MET A 219 -19.68 -3.74 -23.06
CA MET A 219 -20.27 -4.64 -22.07
C MET A 219 -19.23 -5.09 -21.04
N GLY A 220 -19.68 -5.44 -19.84
CA GLY A 220 -18.82 -5.92 -18.76
C GLY A 220 -17.98 -4.81 -18.13
N GLY A 221 -16.80 -5.18 -17.63
CA GLY A 221 -15.87 -4.25 -17.00
C GLY A 221 -16.15 -3.94 -15.54
N GLN A 222 -17.04 -4.65 -14.84
CA GLN A 222 -17.20 -4.47 -13.40
C GLN A 222 -15.88 -4.72 -12.66
N ILE A 223 -15.70 -4.06 -11.53
CA ILE A 223 -14.59 -4.34 -10.61
C ILE A 223 -15.05 -5.34 -9.56
N ARG A 224 -14.27 -6.38 -9.28
CA ARG A 224 -14.38 -7.10 -8.01
C ARG A 224 -13.32 -6.59 -7.05
N LEU A 225 -13.79 -6.12 -5.91
CA LEU A 225 -12.95 -5.63 -4.82
C LEU A 225 -13.01 -6.67 -3.70
N TYR A 226 -11.90 -7.36 -3.45
CA TYR A 226 -11.85 -8.49 -2.52
C TYR A 226 -11.70 -8.01 -1.09
N ASP A 227 -12.29 -8.75 -0.15
CA ASP A 227 -11.96 -8.63 1.27
C ASP A 227 -10.53 -9.17 1.50
N THR A 228 -9.89 -8.78 2.59
CA THR A 228 -8.53 -9.25 2.93
C THR A 228 -8.59 -10.35 3.97
N GLN A 229 -8.05 -11.53 3.67
CA GLN A 229 -7.86 -12.60 4.62
C GLN A 229 -6.43 -12.53 5.18
N ILE A 230 -6.32 -12.52 6.51
CA ILE A 230 -5.04 -12.61 7.22
C ILE A 230 -4.87 -14.04 7.68
N GLU A 231 -3.86 -14.72 7.16
CA GLU A 231 -3.51 -16.10 7.51
C GLU A 231 -1.98 -16.20 7.66
N ASN A 232 -1.51 -16.74 8.78
CA ASN A 232 -0.07 -16.86 9.10
C ASN A 232 0.72 -15.55 8.93
N ASN A 233 0.12 -14.43 9.36
CA ASN A 233 0.65 -13.06 9.20
C ASN A 233 0.84 -12.58 7.75
N VAL A 234 0.27 -13.27 6.77
CA VAL A 234 0.23 -12.84 5.37
C VAL A 234 -1.17 -12.36 5.03
N CYS A 235 -1.26 -11.26 4.28
CA CYS A 235 -2.52 -10.75 3.73
C CYS A 235 -2.72 -11.33 2.32
N ILE A 236 -3.81 -12.06 2.13
CA ILE A 236 -4.23 -12.60 0.82
C ILE A 236 -5.66 -12.17 0.51
N PRO A 237 -6.08 -12.07 -0.77
CA PRO A 237 -7.49 -11.89 -1.07
C PRO A 237 -8.34 -13.03 -0.52
N ALA A 238 -9.44 -12.66 0.13
CA ALA A 238 -10.46 -13.59 0.57
C ALA A 238 -11.31 -14.09 -0.60
N LYS A 239 -12.13 -15.11 -0.35
CA LYS A 239 -13.14 -15.57 -1.31
C LYS A 239 -14.31 -14.59 -1.46
N SER A 240 -14.54 -13.76 -0.45
CA SER A 240 -15.58 -12.73 -0.48
C SER A 240 -15.10 -11.47 -1.19
N TYR A 241 -16.00 -10.85 -1.95
CA TYR A 241 -15.73 -9.63 -2.70
C TYR A 241 -17.01 -8.83 -2.88
N GLN A 242 -16.83 -7.55 -3.23
CA GLN A 242 -17.88 -6.65 -3.66
C GLN A 242 -17.75 -6.38 -5.16
N THR A 243 -18.87 -6.41 -5.88
CA THR A 243 -18.90 -6.09 -7.31
C THR A 243 -19.30 -4.62 -7.49
N ILE A 244 -18.47 -3.86 -8.18
CA ILE A 244 -18.63 -2.42 -8.38
C ILE A 244 -18.80 -2.14 -9.87
N GLU A 245 -19.85 -1.40 -10.21
CA GLU A 245 -20.17 -1.03 -11.59
C GLU A 245 -19.27 0.09 -12.11
N THR A 246 -18.86 0.00 -13.38
CA THR A 246 -18.11 1.03 -14.10
C THR A 246 -19.04 2.13 -14.62
N ARG A 247 -19.41 3.02 -13.70
CA ARG A 247 -20.26 4.19 -13.99
C ARG A 247 -19.43 5.29 -14.67
N ASN A 248 -20.06 6.00 -15.62
CA ASN A 248 -19.39 7.09 -16.33
C ASN A 248 -19.12 8.25 -15.37
N ASN A 249 -18.01 8.95 -15.58
CA ASN A 249 -17.59 10.09 -14.75
C ASN A 249 -17.60 9.74 -13.25
N SER A 250 -17.13 8.55 -12.90
CA SER A 250 -17.13 8.08 -11.52
C SER A 250 -15.75 7.63 -11.07
N ALA A 251 -15.36 8.04 -9.87
CA ALA A 251 -14.10 7.64 -9.25
C ALA A 251 -14.35 6.70 -8.08
N LEU A 252 -13.67 5.55 -8.11
CA LEU A 252 -13.64 4.55 -7.06
C LEU A 252 -12.35 4.72 -6.25
N PHE A 253 -12.46 4.76 -4.91
CA PHE A 253 -11.35 4.89 -3.96
C PHE A 253 -11.38 3.75 -2.95
N PHE A 254 -10.20 3.20 -2.64
CA PHE A 254 -10.02 2.12 -1.65
C PHE A 254 -8.58 2.11 -1.14
N LEU A 255 -8.31 1.35 -0.07
CA LEU A 255 -6.96 1.21 0.48
C LEU A 255 -6.02 0.58 -0.55
N SER A 256 -4.81 1.12 -0.73
CA SER A 256 -3.87 0.57 -1.72
C SER A 256 -3.49 -0.91 -1.58
N PRO A 257 -3.37 -1.51 -0.38
CA PRO A 257 -3.13 -2.95 -0.27
C PRO A 257 -4.35 -3.80 -0.65
N THR A 258 -5.52 -3.20 -0.89
CA THR A 258 -6.73 -3.95 -1.18
C THR A 258 -6.65 -4.65 -2.54
N PRO A 259 -6.81 -5.97 -2.55
CA PRO A 259 -6.80 -6.74 -3.78
C PRO A 259 -8.06 -6.50 -4.62
N TYR A 260 -7.89 -6.30 -5.93
CA TYR A 260 -9.00 -6.09 -6.86
C TYR A 260 -8.72 -6.63 -8.26
N GLU A 261 -9.77 -6.93 -9.00
CA GLU A 261 -9.72 -7.28 -10.43
C GLU A 261 -10.76 -6.50 -11.23
N MET A 262 -10.46 -6.25 -12.51
CA MET A 262 -11.45 -5.80 -13.49
C MET A 262 -11.91 -7.01 -14.30
N LEU A 263 -13.22 -7.26 -14.31
CA LEU A 263 -13.83 -8.27 -15.17
C LEU A 263 -13.70 -7.90 -16.64
N GLU A 264 -13.78 -8.90 -17.50
CA GLU A 264 -13.65 -8.73 -18.95
C GLU A 264 -14.57 -7.60 -19.47
N LEU A 265 -13.97 -6.65 -20.19
CA LEU A 265 -14.67 -5.56 -20.86
C LEU A 265 -14.60 -5.78 -22.37
N LYS A 266 -15.76 -5.72 -23.03
CA LYS A 266 -15.90 -5.94 -24.48
C LYS A 266 -16.47 -4.69 -25.15
N PRO A 267 -15.66 -3.90 -25.86
CA PRO A 267 -16.14 -2.83 -26.73
C PRO A 267 -17.01 -3.40 -27.86
N ARG A 268 -18.02 -2.64 -28.30
CA ARG A 268 -18.89 -3.01 -29.42
C ARG A 268 -18.15 -2.96 -30.76
N SER A 269 -17.13 -2.11 -30.88
CA SER A 269 -16.26 -2.03 -32.06
C SER A 269 -14.86 -1.55 -31.66
N ALA A 270 -13.95 -1.48 -32.64
CA ALA A 270 -12.61 -0.91 -32.46
C ALA A 270 -12.58 0.64 -32.48
N ASN A 271 -13.74 1.30 -32.57
CA ASN A 271 -13.84 2.76 -32.50
C ASN A 271 -13.71 3.20 -31.05
N MET A 272 -12.85 4.19 -30.76
CA MET A 272 -12.66 4.68 -29.38
C MET A 272 -13.93 5.21 -28.70
N ALA A 273 -14.93 5.61 -29.48
CA ALA A 273 -16.27 5.93 -29.00
C ALA A 273 -16.91 4.78 -28.19
N ASP A 274 -16.53 3.54 -28.48
CA ASP A 274 -17.07 2.33 -27.85
C ASP A 274 -16.23 1.82 -26.67
N HIS A 275 -15.13 2.49 -26.31
CA HIS A 275 -14.23 2.06 -25.23
C HIS A 275 -14.55 2.76 -23.89
N CYS A 276 -14.19 2.08 -22.81
CA CYS A 276 -14.04 2.68 -21.48
C CYS A 276 -12.58 3.06 -21.24
N PHE A 277 -12.37 4.16 -20.52
CA PHE A 277 -11.06 4.67 -20.16
C PHE A 277 -10.94 4.76 -18.64
N ILE A 278 -9.75 4.47 -18.14
CA ILE A 278 -9.47 4.42 -16.70
C ILE A 278 -8.25 5.27 -16.42
N PHE A 279 -8.41 6.23 -15.53
CA PHE A 279 -7.27 6.73 -14.78
C PHE A 279 -7.07 5.84 -13.56
N ARG A 280 -5.99 5.07 -13.57
CA ARG A 280 -5.51 4.34 -12.40
C ARG A 280 -4.49 5.20 -11.69
N GLY A 281 -4.61 5.37 -10.38
CA GLY A 281 -3.65 6.16 -9.64
C GLY A 281 -3.66 5.94 -8.14
N TRP A 282 -2.80 6.69 -7.46
CA TRP A 282 -2.56 6.57 -6.03
C TRP A 282 -2.37 7.92 -5.35
N LEU A 283 -2.90 8.05 -4.14
CA LEU A 283 -2.55 9.12 -3.21
C LEU A 283 -1.35 8.65 -2.37
N CYS A 284 -0.22 9.31 -2.54
CA CYS A 284 1.02 8.96 -1.87
C CYS A 284 1.21 9.81 -0.61
N ARG A 285 1.39 9.11 0.52
CA ARG A 285 1.67 9.73 1.82
C ARG A 285 3.02 10.44 1.79
N GLY A 286 3.02 11.67 2.29
CA GLY A 286 4.21 12.45 2.58
C GLY A 286 4.69 12.25 4.01
N GLU A 287 5.94 12.65 4.24
CA GLU A 287 6.51 12.64 5.58
C GLU A 287 5.73 13.59 6.48
N THR A 288 5.42 13.09 7.68
CA THR A 288 4.84 13.94 8.73
C THR A 288 6.01 14.71 9.33
N LYS A 289 6.11 16.02 9.09
CA LYS A 289 7.12 16.85 9.75
C LYS A 289 6.94 16.67 11.27
N ARG A 290 7.89 15.99 11.91
CA ARG A 290 8.00 16.00 13.37
C ARG A 290 8.45 17.41 13.75
N GLY A 291 7.53 18.16 14.36
CA GLY A 291 7.87 19.40 15.07
C GLY A 291 8.56 19.09 16.38
#